data_AF-A0A972B8E5-F1
#
_entry.id   AF-A0A972B8E5-F1
#
_cell.length_a   1.000
_cell.length_b   1.000
_cell.length_c   1.000
_cell.angle_alpha   90.00
_cell.angle_beta   90.00
_cell.angle_gamma   90.00
#
_symmetry.space_group_name_H-M   'P 1'
#
loop_
_entity.id
_entity.type
_entity.pdbx_description
1 polymer ?
#
loop_
_entity_poly.entity_id
_entity_poly.type
_entity_poly.pdbx_seq_one_letter_code
_entity_poly.pdbx_strand_id
1 'polypeptide(L)'
;MVHLVYCDNKEKVLDKILSGKKTMLIRGAAGRKIPHSRVFKEDILYFMEKGSKKITAKSIVKEVQNYAKLKEEEISDILESNQNKLALSPSQKKRWHKKCLCLVEFHNLEEIEPLDFEHQGNMDDWLIIEKIEDALVGTSIPYNYDKSKLK
;
A
#
# COMPACT_ATOMS: atom_id res chain seq x y z
N MET A 1 7.91 8.74 -7.44
CA MET A 1 8.45 7.98 -6.31
C MET A 1 8.06 6.51 -6.46
N VAL A 2 8.77 5.62 -5.77
CA VAL A 2 8.45 4.19 -5.76
C VAL A 2 7.94 3.78 -4.39
N HIS A 3 6.91 2.95 -4.38
CA HIS A 3 6.33 2.38 -3.17
C HIS A 3 6.40 0.86 -3.20
N LEU A 4 6.96 0.23 -2.17
CA LEU A 4 6.86 -1.21 -1.99
C LEU A 4 5.76 -1.52 -0.97
N VAL A 5 4.74 -2.26 -1.39
CA VAL A 5 3.55 -2.58 -0.60
C VAL A 5 3.55 -4.06 -0.22
N TYR A 6 3.43 -4.33 1.08
CA TYR A 6 3.45 -5.68 1.62
C TYR A 6 1.99 -6.14 1.73
N CYS A 7 1.59 -7.02 0.82
CA CYS A 7 0.24 -7.55 0.72
C CYS A 7 -0.01 -8.59 1.82
N ASP A 8 -1.08 -8.39 2.61
CA ASP A 8 -1.49 -9.33 3.66
C ASP A 8 -1.89 -10.68 3.06
N ASN A 9 -1.14 -11.73 3.39
CA ASN A 9 -1.32 -13.08 2.86
C ASN A 9 -2.60 -13.76 3.40
N LYS A 10 -2.97 -13.51 4.66
CA LYS A 10 -4.20 -14.08 5.26
C LYS A 10 -5.44 -13.59 4.55
N GLU A 11 -5.41 -12.34 4.10
CA GLU A 11 -6.51 -11.69 3.37
C GLU A 11 -6.38 -11.86 1.84
N LYS A 12 -5.37 -12.60 1.37
CA LYS A 12 -5.05 -12.85 -0.05
C LYS A 12 -5.05 -11.57 -0.87
N VAL A 13 -4.40 -10.52 -0.35
CA VAL A 13 -4.45 -9.19 -0.95
C VAL A 13 -3.82 -9.19 -2.33
N LEU A 14 -2.70 -9.88 -2.52
CA LEU A 14 -2.02 -9.94 -3.82
C LEU A 14 -2.88 -10.68 -4.86
N ASP A 15 -3.45 -11.84 -4.53
CA ASP A 15 -4.36 -12.58 -5.43
C ASP A 15 -5.56 -11.73 -5.89
N LYS A 16 -6.13 -10.94 -4.96
CA LYS A 16 -7.24 -10.03 -5.29
C LYS A 16 -6.80 -8.91 -6.23
N ILE A 17 -5.56 -8.44 -6.12
CA ILE A 17 -4.99 -7.43 -7.02
C ILE A 17 -4.79 -8.04 -8.40
N LEU A 18 -4.09 -9.18 -8.49
CA LEU A 18 -3.79 -9.90 -9.74
C LEU A 18 -5.06 -10.31 -10.50
N SER A 19 -6.12 -10.72 -9.81
CA SER A 19 -7.41 -11.03 -10.43
C SER A 19 -8.22 -9.79 -10.86
N GLY A 20 -7.75 -8.57 -10.59
CA GLY A 20 -8.47 -7.32 -10.84
C GLY A 20 -9.63 -7.06 -9.88
N LYS A 21 -9.88 -7.94 -8.91
CA LYS A 21 -10.95 -7.78 -7.90
C LYS A 21 -10.68 -6.62 -6.95
N LYS A 22 -9.42 -6.27 -6.70
CA LYS A 22 -9.00 -5.15 -5.87
C LYS A 22 -8.15 -4.20 -6.69
N THR A 23 -8.64 -2.98 -6.87
CA THR A 23 -8.00 -1.90 -7.65
C THR A 23 -7.66 -0.69 -6.80
N MET A 24 -7.90 -0.77 -5.49
CA MET A 24 -7.59 0.28 -4.54
C MET A 24 -7.01 -0.32 -3.25
N LEU A 25 -5.89 0.23 -2.78
CA LEU A 25 -5.30 -0.07 -1.48
C LEU A 25 -5.88 0.83 -0.39
N ILE A 26 -5.78 0.38 0.86
CA ILE A 26 -6.16 1.17 2.04
C ILE A 26 -5.12 1.01 3.13
N ARG A 27 -4.80 2.11 3.81
CA ARG A 27 -4.12 2.09 5.09
C ARG A 27 -4.84 3.02 6.06
N GLY A 28 -5.05 2.55 7.28
CA GLY A 28 -5.72 3.29 8.33
C GLY A 28 -4.98 3.26 9.66
N ALA A 29 -5.03 4.36 10.41
CA ALA A 29 -4.46 4.47 11.75
C ALA A 29 -5.18 5.54 12.59
N ALA A 30 -4.94 5.55 13.91
CA ALA A 30 -5.52 6.56 14.80
C ALA A 30 -5.04 7.99 14.47
N GLY A 31 -3.76 8.12 14.10
CA GLY A 31 -3.16 9.34 13.56
C GLY A 31 -2.63 9.11 12.14
N ARG A 32 -2.13 10.17 11.49
CA ARG A 32 -1.49 10.05 10.17
C ARG A 32 -0.30 9.10 10.26
N LYS A 33 -0.27 8.09 9.40
CA LYS A 33 0.87 7.20 9.16
C LYS A 33 1.12 7.13 7.68
N ILE A 34 2.38 6.89 7.29
CA ILE A 34 2.78 6.52 5.92
C ILE A 34 1.75 5.51 5.37
N PRO A 35 1.34 5.54 4.10
CA PRO A 35 1.72 6.51 3.07
C PRO A 35 0.83 7.75 3.05
N HIS A 36 0.03 8.00 4.10
CA HIS A 36 -0.86 9.17 4.16
C HIS A 36 -0.11 10.46 3.83
N SER A 37 -0.60 11.20 2.85
CA SER A 37 0.02 12.43 2.31
C SER A 37 1.43 12.26 1.70
N ARG A 38 1.87 11.04 1.37
CA ARG A 38 3.21 10.75 0.80
C ARG A 38 3.20 9.83 -0.42
N VAL A 39 2.01 9.53 -0.95
CA VAL A 39 1.81 8.85 -2.23
C VAL A 39 1.02 9.77 -3.13
N PHE A 40 1.42 9.86 -4.39
CA PHE A 40 0.88 10.79 -5.37
C PHE A 40 0.50 10.07 -6.66
N LYS A 41 -0.35 10.72 -7.45
CA LYS A 41 -0.69 10.25 -8.80
C LYS A 41 0.59 10.08 -9.63
N GLU A 42 0.61 9.06 -10.48
CA GLU A 42 1.76 8.63 -11.29
C GLU A 42 2.93 8.00 -10.51
N ASP A 43 2.86 7.88 -9.17
CA ASP A 43 3.84 7.07 -8.44
C ASP A 43 3.70 5.58 -8.81
N ILE A 44 4.81 4.84 -8.68
CA ILE A 44 4.84 3.40 -9.00
C ILE A 44 4.63 2.61 -7.72
N LEU A 45 3.69 1.67 -7.74
CA LEU A 45 3.49 0.67 -6.69
C LEU A 45 4.14 -0.64 -7.13
N TYR A 46 4.94 -1.24 -6.25
CA TYR A 46 5.39 -2.61 -6.34
C TYR A 46 4.71 -3.43 -5.26
N PHE A 47 4.36 -4.66 -5.58
CA PHE A 47 3.63 -5.56 -4.69
C PHE A 47 4.45 -6.81 -4.39
N MET A 48 4.47 -7.17 -3.11
CA MET A 48 4.99 -8.44 -2.64
C MET A 48 4.01 -9.04 -1.63
N GLU A 49 3.93 -10.37 -1.58
CA GLU A 49 3.23 -11.01 -0.47
C GLU A 49 4.07 -10.88 0.82
N LYS A 50 3.43 -10.50 1.93
CA LYS A 50 4.11 -10.34 3.22
C LYS A 50 4.77 -11.65 3.65
N GLY A 51 6.10 -11.61 3.83
CA GLY A 51 6.92 -12.75 4.22
C GLY A 51 7.53 -13.53 3.04
N SER A 52 7.08 -13.32 1.81
CA SER A 52 7.62 -14.01 0.63
C SER A 52 9.03 -13.57 0.24
N LYS A 53 9.37 -12.30 0.54
CA LYS A 53 10.56 -11.59 0.04
C LYS A 53 10.69 -11.58 -1.49
N LYS A 54 9.57 -11.73 -2.21
CA LYS A 54 9.50 -11.70 -3.67
C LYS A 54 8.54 -10.62 -4.13
N ILE A 55 9.06 -9.69 -4.93
CA ILE A 55 8.28 -8.63 -5.58
C ILE A 55 7.89 -9.13 -6.96
N THR A 56 6.59 -9.24 -7.23
CA THR A 56 6.10 -9.98 -8.41
C THR A 56 5.12 -9.21 -9.27
N ALA A 57 4.68 -8.03 -8.83
CA ALA A 57 3.82 -7.18 -9.63
C ALA A 57 4.11 -5.70 -9.40
N LYS A 58 3.71 -4.87 -10.37
CA LYS A 58 3.73 -3.41 -10.26
C LYS A 58 2.50 -2.76 -10.87
N SER A 59 2.21 -1.53 -10.48
CA SER A 59 1.14 -0.71 -11.06
C SER A 59 1.44 0.78 -10.91
N ILE A 60 0.57 1.62 -11.49
CA ILE A 60 0.68 3.09 -11.43
C ILE A 60 -0.45 3.63 -10.57
N VAL A 61 -0.14 4.56 -9.67
CA VAL A 61 -1.14 5.25 -8.85
C VAL A 61 -2.02 6.14 -9.72
N LYS A 62 -3.32 5.87 -9.70
CA LYS A 62 -4.35 6.63 -10.44
C LYS A 62 -4.82 7.86 -9.68
N GLU A 63 -5.13 7.66 -8.40
CA GLU A 63 -5.74 8.65 -7.52
C GLU A 63 -5.46 8.30 -6.06
N VAL A 64 -5.34 9.33 -5.22
CA VAL A 64 -5.10 9.17 -3.78
C VAL A 64 -6.11 10.00 -3.00
N GLN A 65 -6.74 9.38 -2.01
CA GLN A 65 -7.67 10.03 -1.10
C GLN A 65 -7.13 9.94 0.33
N ASN A 66 -6.86 11.10 0.92
CA ASN A 66 -6.27 11.23 2.25
C ASN A 66 -7.29 11.87 3.19
N TYR A 67 -7.65 11.15 4.25
CA TYR A 67 -8.60 11.59 5.26
C TYR A 67 -7.96 11.66 6.63
N ALA A 68 -8.33 12.64 7.45
CA ALA A 68 -7.86 12.76 8.82
C ALA A 68 -8.96 13.30 9.72
N LYS A 69 -8.97 12.85 10.98
CA LYS A 69 -9.96 13.24 12.00
C LYS A 69 -11.41 12.88 11.63
N LEU A 70 -11.61 11.76 10.93
CA LEU A 70 -12.94 11.26 10.58
C LEU A 70 -13.75 10.88 11.83
N LYS A 71 -15.06 11.11 11.76
CA LYS A 71 -16.08 10.56 12.66
C LYS A 71 -16.43 9.13 12.25
N GLU A 72 -17.05 8.37 13.16
CA GLU A 72 -17.38 6.96 12.92
C GLU A 72 -18.28 6.73 11.69
N GLU A 73 -19.27 7.61 11.49
CA GLU A 73 -20.17 7.59 10.32
C GLU A 73 -19.40 7.81 9.02
N GLU A 74 -18.54 8.83 8.98
CA GLU A 74 -17.74 9.17 7.79
C GLU A 74 -16.79 8.02 7.40
N ILE A 75 -16.23 7.31 8.39
CA ILE A 75 -15.38 6.14 8.15
C ILE A 75 -16.20 5.05 7.44
N SER A 76 -17.41 4.77 7.93
CA SER A 76 -18.27 3.74 7.35
C SER A 76 -18.66 4.09 5.91
N ASP A 77 -19.08 5.34 5.67
CA ASP A 77 -19.46 5.82 4.33
C ASP A 77 -18.29 5.72 3.32
N ILE A 78 -17.08 6.09 3.73
CA ILE A 78 -15.88 6.00 2.88
C ILE A 78 -15.55 4.54 2.53
N LEU A 79 -15.63 3.63 3.52
CA LEU A 79 -15.35 2.22 3.29
C LEU A 79 -16.40 1.57 2.39
N GLU A 80 -17.68 1.92 2.56
CA GLU A 80 -18.77 1.39 1.75
C GLU A 80 -18.76 1.91 0.32
N SER A 81 -18.63 3.23 0.15
CA SER A 81 -18.58 3.87 -1.18
C SER A 81 -17.42 3.39 -2.05
N ASN A 82 -16.30 2.95 -1.44
CA ASN A 82 -15.14 2.42 -2.14
C ASN A 82 -15.03 0.88 -2.09
N GLN A 83 -16.00 0.18 -1.51
CA GLN A 83 -15.90 -1.27 -1.25
C GLN A 83 -15.73 -2.09 -2.54
N ASN A 84 -16.34 -1.67 -3.65
CA ASN A 84 -16.19 -2.31 -4.95
C ASN A 84 -14.73 -2.32 -5.45
N LYS A 85 -13.96 -1.27 -5.14
CA LYS A 85 -12.53 -1.15 -5.49
C LYS A 85 -11.61 -1.74 -4.42
N LEU A 86 -12.01 -1.63 -3.16
CA LEU A 86 -11.22 -2.08 -2.01
C LEU A 86 -11.32 -3.60 -1.77
N ALA A 87 -12.44 -4.23 -2.10
CA ALA A 87 -12.69 -5.66 -1.91
C ALA A 87 -12.34 -6.17 -0.48
N LEU A 88 -12.72 -5.41 0.55
CA LEU A 88 -12.40 -5.73 1.95
C LEU A 88 -13.29 -6.86 2.48
N SER A 89 -12.71 -7.78 3.24
CA SER A 89 -13.46 -8.70 4.10
C SER A 89 -14.06 -7.97 5.31
N PRO A 90 -15.00 -8.59 6.04
CA PRO A 90 -15.52 -8.02 7.31
C PRO A 90 -14.41 -7.75 8.35
N SER A 91 -13.41 -8.63 8.46
CA SER A 91 -12.25 -8.43 9.33
C SER A 91 -11.43 -7.22 8.90
N GLN A 92 -11.21 -7.03 7.60
CA GLN A 92 -10.51 -5.85 7.07
C GLN A 92 -11.30 -4.56 7.30
N LYS A 93 -12.63 -4.56 7.09
CA LYS A 93 -13.47 -3.40 7.38
C LYS A 93 -13.33 -2.96 8.84
N LYS A 94 -13.39 -3.91 9.78
CA LYS A 94 -13.16 -3.63 11.21
C LYS A 94 -11.74 -3.13 11.49
N ARG A 95 -10.72 -3.74 10.88
CA ARG A 95 -9.31 -3.33 11.04
C ARG A 95 -9.06 -1.91 10.56
N TRP A 96 -9.64 -1.55 9.42
CA TRP A 96 -9.46 -0.25 8.78
C TRP A 96 -10.43 0.82 9.28
N HIS A 97 -11.35 0.50 10.19
CA HIS A 97 -12.20 1.50 10.84
C HIS A 97 -11.36 2.43 11.73
N LYS A 98 -10.77 3.46 11.13
CA LYS A 98 -9.73 4.32 11.71
C LYS A 98 -9.93 5.77 11.29
N LYS A 99 -9.64 6.71 12.20
CA LYS A 99 -9.87 8.15 12.02
C LYS A 99 -8.98 8.83 10.98
N CYS A 100 -7.87 8.19 10.60
CA CYS A 100 -7.04 8.62 9.48
C CYS A 100 -6.94 7.49 8.46
N LEU A 101 -7.31 7.78 7.21
CA LEU A 101 -7.33 6.83 6.10
C LEU A 101 -6.53 7.37 4.91
N CYS A 102 -5.80 6.48 4.25
CA CYS A 102 -5.17 6.72 2.96
C CYS A 102 -5.66 5.63 2.00
N LEU A 103 -6.43 6.02 0.99
CA LEU A 103 -6.92 5.15 -0.08
C LEU A 103 -6.12 5.46 -1.35
N VAL A 104 -5.64 4.43 -2.03
CA VAL A 104 -4.76 4.58 -3.20
C VAL A 104 -5.34 3.72 -4.32
N GLU A 105 -6.01 4.35 -5.28
CA GLU A 105 -6.46 3.69 -6.51
C GLU A 105 -5.28 3.54 -7.47
N PHE A 106 -5.20 2.43 -8.18
CA PHE A 106 -4.14 2.16 -9.13
C PHE A 106 -4.67 1.54 -10.41
N HIS A 107 -3.86 1.60 -11.46
CA HIS A 107 -4.15 1.05 -12.78
C HIS A 107 -2.87 0.53 -13.45
N ASN A 108 -2.99 -0.03 -14.66
CA ASN A 108 -1.88 -0.62 -15.41
C ASN A 108 -1.12 -1.66 -14.57
N LEU A 109 -1.88 -2.61 -14.00
CA LEU A 109 -1.28 -3.71 -13.26
C LEU A 109 -0.53 -4.63 -14.22
N GLU A 110 0.72 -4.93 -13.87
CA GLU A 110 1.60 -5.81 -14.62
C GLU A 110 2.25 -6.80 -13.65
N GLU A 111 2.18 -8.09 -13.97
CA GLU A 111 3.09 -9.08 -13.38
C GLU A 111 4.50 -8.85 -13.95
N ILE A 112 5.50 -9.03 -13.10
CA ILE A 112 6.92 -8.84 -13.46
C ILE A 112 7.71 -10.08 -13.09
N GLU A 113 8.89 -10.22 -13.70
CA GLU A 113 9.88 -11.20 -13.26
C GLU A 113 10.18 -10.99 -11.76
N PRO A 114 10.12 -12.06 -10.94
CA PRO A 114 10.26 -11.92 -9.49
C PRO A 114 11.59 -11.28 -9.09
N LEU A 115 11.51 -10.18 -8.33
CA LEU A 115 12.68 -9.52 -7.76
C LEU A 115 12.87 -9.95 -6.30
N ASP A 116 14.11 -10.25 -5.93
CA ASP A 116 14.48 -10.62 -4.56
C ASP A 116 14.60 -9.39 -3.66
N PHE A 117 13.74 -9.32 -2.64
CA PHE A 117 13.72 -8.22 -1.68
C PHE A 117 14.69 -8.46 -0.52
N GLU A 118 15.57 -7.49 -0.26
CA GLU A 118 16.45 -7.49 0.90
C GLU A 118 15.69 -6.96 2.12
N HIS A 119 15.34 -7.86 3.05
CA HIS A 119 14.55 -7.47 4.22
C HIS A 119 15.33 -6.51 5.13
N GLN A 120 14.82 -5.28 5.23
CA GLN A 120 15.33 -4.26 6.14
C GLN A 120 14.56 -4.31 7.47
N GLY A 121 15.18 -3.84 8.56
CA GLY A 121 14.59 -3.81 9.90
C GLY A 121 13.40 -2.85 10.10
N ASN A 122 12.74 -2.41 9.02
CA ASN A 122 11.55 -1.56 9.09
C ASN A 122 10.34 -2.35 9.59
N MET A 123 9.52 -1.71 10.43
CA MET A 123 8.28 -2.32 10.95
C MET A 123 7.05 -2.09 10.05
N ASP A 124 7.18 -1.26 9.02
CA ASP A 124 6.07 -0.85 8.17
C ASP A 124 5.84 -1.79 6.99
N ASP A 125 4.57 -2.14 6.74
CA ASP A 125 4.11 -2.89 5.55
C ASP A 125 4.03 -2.00 4.28
N TRP A 126 4.73 -0.87 4.27
CA TRP A 126 4.81 0.08 3.16
C TRP A 126 6.12 0.86 3.22
N LEU A 127 6.90 0.78 2.15
CA LEU A 127 8.14 1.55 1.99
C LEU A 127 7.97 2.64 0.94
N ILE A 128 8.65 3.77 1.14
CA ILE A 128 8.77 4.84 0.16
C ILE A 128 10.24 4.98 -0.20
N ILE A 129 10.59 4.67 -1.45
CA ILE A 129 11.97 4.63 -1.96
C ILE A 129 12.06 5.43 -3.28
N GLU A 130 13.28 5.80 -3.68
CA GLU A 130 13.50 6.54 -4.92
C GLU A 130 13.37 5.62 -6.14
N LYS A 131 13.96 4.43 -6.06
CA LYS A 131 13.94 3.40 -7.10
C LYS A 131 13.86 2.02 -6.46
N ILE A 132 13.40 1.02 -7.20
CA ILE A 132 13.14 -0.32 -6.64
C ILE A 132 14.43 -1.03 -6.22
N GLU A 133 15.54 -0.76 -6.92
CA GLU A 133 16.86 -1.35 -6.71
C GLU A 133 17.41 -1.08 -5.30
N ASP A 134 17.01 0.04 -4.68
CA ASP A 134 17.43 0.39 -3.31
C ASP A 134 16.94 -0.63 -2.26
N ALA A 135 16.02 -1.52 -2.64
CA ALA A 135 15.41 -2.54 -1.80
C ALA A 135 15.75 -3.98 -2.24
N LEU A 136 16.55 -4.19 -3.29
CA LEU A 136 16.80 -5.53 -3.84
C LEU A 136 18.09 -6.16 -3.29
N VAL A 137 18.11 -7.49 -3.20
CA VAL A 137 19.30 -8.26 -2.81
C VAL A 137 20.49 -7.87 -3.68
N GLY A 138 21.64 -7.58 -3.05
CA GLY A 138 22.90 -7.22 -3.72
C GLY A 138 23.03 -5.75 -4.14
N THR A 139 21.94 -4.97 -4.15
CA THR A 139 21.97 -3.52 -4.47
C THR A 139 21.32 -2.64 -3.40
N SER A 140 20.70 -3.27 -2.39
CA SER A 140 19.98 -2.56 -1.35
C SER A 140 20.88 -1.62 -0.55
N ILE A 141 20.32 -0.46 -0.24
CA ILE A 141 20.89 0.52 0.69
C ILE A 141 20.06 0.54 1.98
N PRO A 142 20.65 0.91 3.13
CA PRO A 142 19.91 1.00 4.38
C PRO A 142 18.68 1.91 4.25
N TYR A 143 17.50 1.35 4.51
CA TYR A 143 16.27 2.12 4.47
C TYR A 143 16.25 3.16 5.60
N ASN A 144 15.90 4.40 5.27
CA ASN A 144 15.65 5.45 6.24
C ASN A 144 14.31 6.15 5.95
N TYR A 145 13.76 6.81 6.98
CA TYR A 145 12.44 7.44 6.90
C TYR A 145 12.45 8.86 6.32
N ASP A 146 13.56 9.36 5.77
CA ASP A 146 13.64 10.76 5.30
C ASP A 146 12.64 11.04 4.19
N LYS A 147 12.42 10.07 3.30
CA LYS A 147 11.41 10.16 2.23
C LYS A 147 9.98 9.99 2.73
N SER A 148 9.80 9.65 3.99
CA SER A 148 8.50 9.43 4.64
C SER A 148 8.08 10.55 5.61
N LYS A 149 9.00 11.42 6.04
CA LYS A 149 8.72 12.52 6.98
C LYS A 149 7.67 13.49 6.42
N LEU A 150 6.66 13.89 7.20
CA LEU A 150 5.78 14.99 6.82
C LEU A 150 6.63 16.26 6.72
N LYS A 151 6.61 16.93 5.57
CA LYS A 151 7.19 18.28 5.42
C LYS A 151 6.23 19.31 5.99
#